data_AF-A0A9Q1CQU3-F1
#
_entry.id   AF-A0A9Q1CQU3-F1
#
_cell.length_a   1.000
_cell.length_b   1.000
_cell.length_c   1.000
_cell.angle_alpha   90.00
_cell.angle_beta   90.00
_cell.angle_gamma   90.00
#
_symmetry.space_group_name_H-M   'P 1'
#
loop_
_entity.id
_entity.type
_entity.pdbx_description
1 polymer ?
#
loop_
_entity_poly.entity_id
_entity_poly.type
_entity_poly.pdbx_seq_one_letter_code
_entity_poly.pdbx_strand_id
1 'polypeptide(L)'
;MRKEEIKRYVLEYLVDESILSSTVLETAITVPTDNTFELKRLEMEMNKEIRLKEMEREREREEREREERERREEKAREHEFRLKQLELGVIKGSDPKIGLDTGGFDVSKHVKFVSKFQEDNVEKFFNHFEKLGEQLKWPRDKWSILIQSNFTGKAQEVYSTPSIEDSMDYDKV
;
A
#
# COMPACT_ATOMS: atom_id res chain seq x y z
N MET A 1 -20.84 -20.80 62.60
CA MET A 1 -19.85 -20.88 63.69
C MET A 1 -20.50 -21.51 64.94
N ARG A 2 -20.98 -20.79 65.97
CA ARG A 2 -21.52 -21.44 67.21
C ARG A 2 -22.72 -22.38 67.01
N LYS A 3 -23.64 -22.07 66.09
CA LYS A 3 -24.86 -22.87 65.87
C LYS A 3 -24.57 -24.25 65.28
N GLU A 4 -23.61 -24.36 64.35
CA GLU A 4 -23.27 -25.65 63.72
C GLU A 4 -22.51 -26.57 64.66
N GLU A 5 -21.62 -26.01 65.49
CA GLU A 5 -20.89 -26.73 66.54
C GLU A 5 -21.85 -27.31 67.59
N ILE A 6 -22.79 -26.49 68.08
CA ILE A 6 -23.80 -26.96 69.04
C ILE A 6 -24.70 -28.03 68.41
N LYS A 7 -25.13 -27.82 67.15
CA LYS A 7 -25.94 -28.81 66.43
C LYS A 7 -25.20 -30.14 66.27
N ARG A 8 -23.90 -30.11 65.96
CA ARG A 8 -23.07 -31.31 65.82
C ARG A 8 -22.95 -32.06 67.14
N TYR A 9 -22.65 -31.35 68.22
CA TYR A 9 -22.53 -31.93 69.56
C TYR A 9 -23.84 -32.60 70.01
N VAL A 10 -24.99 -31.94 69.76
CA VAL A 10 -26.30 -32.51 70.08
C VAL A 10 -26.61 -33.75 69.25
N LEU A 11 -26.28 -33.76 67.95
CA LEU A 11 -26.49 -34.92 67.09
C LEU A 11 -25.62 -36.12 67.52
N GLU A 12 -24.38 -35.86 67.91
CA GLU A 12 -23.44 -36.88 68.40
C GLU A 12 -23.95 -37.51 69.70
N TYR A 13 -24.37 -36.69 70.67
CA TYR A 13 -24.96 -37.16 71.92
C TYR A 13 -26.25 -37.99 71.71
N LEU A 14 -27.11 -37.58 70.77
CA LEU A 14 -28.34 -38.31 70.46
C LEU A 14 -28.10 -39.65 69.73
N VAL A 15 -26.98 -39.80 69.04
CA VAL A 15 -26.56 -41.08 68.45
C VAL A 15 -25.96 -41.99 69.52
N ASP A 16 -25.18 -41.44 70.45
CA ASP A 16 -24.62 -42.19 71.59
C ASP A 16 -25.71 -42.75 72.53
N GLU A 17 -26.78 -41.99 72.75
CA GLU A 17 -27.97 -42.44 73.50
C GLU A 17 -28.86 -43.41 72.70
N SER A 18 -28.45 -43.84 71.50
CA SER A 18 -29.18 -44.72 70.58
C SER A 18 -30.56 -44.20 70.14
N ILE A 19 -30.82 -42.90 70.29
CA ILE A 19 -32.08 -42.24 69.92
C ILE A 19 -32.12 -42.00 68.40
N LEU A 20 -30.96 -41.74 67.79
CA LEU A 20 -30.80 -41.57 66.35
C LEU A 20 -29.84 -42.61 65.78
N SER A 21 -30.11 -43.07 64.55
CA SER A 21 -29.18 -43.93 63.81
C SER A 21 -27.99 -43.10 63.32
N SER A 22 -26.78 -43.68 63.35
CA SER A 22 -25.55 -43.07 62.82
C SER A 22 -25.68 -42.63 61.35
N THR A 23 -26.57 -43.28 60.60
CA THR A 23 -26.90 -42.92 59.20
C THR A 23 -27.41 -41.48 59.08
N VAL A 24 -28.17 -40.98 60.07
CA VAL A 24 -28.74 -39.61 60.07
C VAL A 24 -27.65 -38.56 60.27
N LEU A 25 -26.60 -38.91 61.01
CA LEU A 25 -25.46 -38.04 61.28
C LEU A 25 -24.57 -37.91 60.03
N GLU A 26 -24.37 -39.00 59.28
CA GLU A 26 -23.71 -38.99 57.98
C GLU A 26 -24.50 -38.20 56.92
N THR A 27 -25.83 -38.34 56.89
CA THR A 27 -26.66 -37.55 55.97
C THR A 27 -26.56 -36.06 56.29
N ALA A 28 -26.60 -35.67 57.57
CA ALA A 28 -26.50 -34.28 57.98
C ALA A 28 -25.13 -33.62 57.69
N ILE A 29 -24.05 -34.41 57.64
CA ILE A 29 -22.70 -33.96 57.26
C ILE A 29 -22.55 -33.86 55.73
N THR A 30 -23.24 -34.74 54.98
CA THR A 30 -23.14 -34.81 53.52
C THR A 30 -24.08 -33.86 52.78
N VAL A 31 -25.09 -33.27 53.44
CA VAL A 31 -25.92 -32.24 52.81
C VAL A 31 -25.04 -31.02 52.56
N PRO A 32 -24.73 -30.67 51.29
CA PRO A 32 -23.89 -29.53 51.00
C PRO A 32 -24.66 -28.29 51.47
N THR A 33 -24.07 -27.54 52.41
CA THR A 33 -24.61 -26.25 52.83
C THR A 33 -24.83 -25.39 51.60
N ASP A 34 -26.00 -24.77 51.50
CA ASP A 34 -26.51 -23.88 50.43
C ASP A 34 -25.41 -23.09 49.69
N ASN A 35 -24.43 -22.56 50.43
CA ASN A 35 -23.27 -21.83 49.91
C ASN A 35 -22.37 -22.60 48.93
N THR A 36 -22.30 -23.93 48.99
CA THR A 36 -21.44 -24.75 48.09
C THR A 36 -22.03 -24.90 46.69
N PHE A 37 -23.35 -25.00 46.58
CA PHE A 37 -24.04 -25.01 45.29
C PHE A 37 -23.97 -23.65 44.62
N GLU A 38 -24.16 -22.57 45.39
CA GLU A 38 -24.01 -21.20 44.90
C GLU A 38 -22.56 -20.91 44.44
N LEU A 39 -21.54 -21.35 45.21
CA LEU A 39 -20.13 -21.21 44.79
C LEU A 39 -19.85 -21.91 43.45
N LYS A 40 -20.34 -23.15 43.31
CA LYS A 40 -20.12 -23.95 42.10
C LYS A 40 -20.85 -23.38 40.90
N ARG A 41 -22.03 -22.78 41.12
CA ARG A 41 -22.79 -22.08 40.10
C ARG A 41 -22.06 -20.81 39.64
N LEU A 42 -21.53 -20.03 40.58
CA LEU A 42 -20.74 -18.83 40.28
C LEU A 42 -19.43 -19.18 39.54
N GLU A 43 -18.75 -20.26 39.93
CA GLU A 43 -17.54 -20.75 39.26
C GLU A 43 -17.83 -21.19 37.82
N MET A 44 -18.95 -21.89 37.60
CA MET A 44 -19.39 -22.29 36.26
C MET A 44 -19.72 -21.10 35.37
N GLU A 45 -20.34 -20.06 35.94
CA GLU A 45 -20.67 -18.81 35.25
C GLU A 45 -19.40 -18.02 34.91
N MET A 46 -18.46 -17.91 35.83
CA MET A 46 -17.15 -17.29 35.60
C MET A 46 -16.34 -18.04 34.53
N ASN A 47 -16.32 -19.38 34.56
CA ASN A 47 -15.65 -20.18 33.55
C ASN A 47 -16.29 -20.03 32.16
N LYS A 48 -17.62 -19.93 32.10
CA LYS A 48 -18.33 -19.65 30.85
C LYS A 48 -17.96 -18.26 30.31
N GLU A 49 -17.90 -17.26 31.18
CA GLU A 49 -17.51 -15.90 30.82
C GLU A 49 -16.07 -15.83 30.30
N ILE A 50 -15.13 -16.49 30.99
CA ILE A 50 -13.72 -16.59 30.56
C ILE A 50 -13.66 -17.21 29.16
N ARG A 51 -14.36 -18.33 28.94
CA ARG A 51 -14.34 -19.04 27.66
C ARG A 51 -14.93 -18.21 26.53
N LEU A 52 -16.00 -17.45 26.79
CA LEU A 52 -16.58 -16.53 25.81
C LEU A 52 -15.60 -15.41 25.45
N LYS A 53 -14.94 -14.83 26.45
CA LYS A 53 -13.95 -13.76 26.27
C LYS A 53 -12.69 -14.23 25.54
N GLU A 54 -12.29 -15.48 25.73
CA GLU A 54 -11.19 -16.10 24.98
C GLU A 54 -11.56 -16.29 23.51
N MET A 55 -12.74 -16.83 23.22
CA MET A 55 -13.23 -16.98 21.84
C MET A 55 -13.38 -15.64 21.13
N GLU A 56 -13.84 -14.60 21.82
CA GLU A 56 -13.95 -13.25 21.25
C GLU A 56 -12.57 -12.69 20.89
N ARG A 57 -11.59 -12.82 21.79
CA ARG A 57 -10.22 -12.38 21.53
C ARG A 57 -9.56 -13.16 20.40
N GLU A 58 -9.83 -14.45 20.28
CA GLU A 58 -9.35 -15.28 19.19
C GLU A 58 -9.93 -14.80 17.85
N ARG A 59 -11.24 -14.61 17.78
CA ARG A 59 -11.91 -14.06 16.58
C ARG A 59 -11.37 -12.69 16.19
N GLU A 60 -11.18 -11.80 17.17
CA GLU A 60 -10.65 -10.46 16.92
C GLU A 60 -9.18 -10.50 16.43
N ARG A 61 -8.39 -11.49 16.85
CA ARG A 61 -7.04 -11.71 16.32
C ARG A 61 -7.09 -12.25 14.89
N GLU A 62 -7.91 -13.25 14.64
CA GLU A 62 -8.10 -13.82 13.30
C GLU A 62 -8.61 -12.79 12.29
N GLU A 63 -9.54 -11.93 12.71
CA GLU A 63 -10.07 -10.85 11.88
C GLU A 63 -8.98 -9.83 11.56
N ARG A 64 -8.21 -9.37 12.56
CA ARG A 64 -7.06 -8.48 12.33
C ARG A 64 -6.01 -9.09 11.40
N GLU A 65 -5.71 -10.38 11.56
CA GLU A 65 -4.77 -11.07 10.67
C GLU A 65 -5.29 -11.19 9.24
N ARG A 66 -6.60 -11.43 9.07
CA ARG A 66 -7.26 -11.47 7.77
C ARG A 66 -7.24 -10.09 7.10
N GLU A 67 -7.64 -9.05 7.81
CA GLU A 67 -7.59 -7.66 7.32
C GLU A 67 -6.16 -7.26 6.93
N GLU A 68 -5.16 -7.63 7.73
CA GLU A 68 -3.78 -7.29 7.42
C GLU A 68 -3.27 -8.05 6.18
N ARG A 69 -3.69 -9.30 6.00
CA ARG A 69 -3.40 -10.08 4.80
C ARG A 69 -4.04 -9.46 3.57
N GLU A 70 -5.33 -9.14 3.64
CA GLU A 70 -6.06 -8.48 2.55
C GLU A 70 -5.43 -7.14 2.19
N ARG A 71 -5.04 -6.32 3.18
CA ARG A 71 -4.35 -5.04 2.94
C ARG A 71 -2.97 -5.23 2.29
N ARG A 72 -2.23 -6.28 2.67
CA ARG A 72 -0.94 -6.60 2.03
C ARG A 72 -1.13 -7.06 0.59
N GLU A 73 -2.12 -7.91 0.34
CA GLU A 73 -2.46 -8.38 -1.00
C GLU A 73 -2.97 -7.25 -1.89
N GLU A 74 -3.81 -6.35 -1.37
CA GLU A 74 -4.28 -5.17 -2.09
C GLU A 74 -3.12 -4.27 -2.48
N LYS A 75 -2.21 -3.96 -1.54
CA LYS A 75 -1.00 -3.20 -1.84
C LYS A 75 -0.09 -3.90 -2.84
N ALA A 76 0.01 -5.23 -2.77
CA ALA A 76 0.78 -6.01 -3.74
C ALA A 76 0.15 -5.92 -5.14
N ARG A 77 -1.17 -6.08 -5.25
CA ARG A 77 -1.90 -5.92 -6.51
C ARG A 77 -1.80 -4.50 -7.06
N GLU A 78 -1.89 -3.49 -6.21
CA GLU A 78 -1.70 -2.09 -6.61
C GLU A 78 -0.28 -1.84 -7.10
N HIS A 79 0.73 -2.37 -6.39
CA HIS A 79 2.12 -2.24 -6.79
C HIS A 79 2.41 -2.96 -8.12
N GLU A 80 1.88 -4.17 -8.29
CA GLU A 80 1.98 -4.95 -9.52
C GLU A 80 1.29 -4.23 -10.68
N PHE A 81 0.08 -3.72 -10.47
CA PHE A 81 -0.66 -2.96 -11.47
C PHE A 81 0.06 -1.66 -11.85
N ARG A 82 0.65 -0.96 -10.88
CA ARG A 82 1.46 0.25 -11.10
C ARG A 82 2.72 -0.07 -11.90
N LEU A 83 3.41 -1.16 -11.57
CA LEU A 83 4.60 -1.61 -12.31
C LEU A 83 4.24 -1.95 -13.76
N LYS A 84 3.12 -2.66 -13.96
CA LYS A 84 2.63 -3.01 -15.29
C LYS A 84 2.16 -1.80 -16.10
N GLN A 85 1.59 -0.77 -15.46
CA GLN A 85 1.28 0.50 -16.13
C GLN A 85 2.53 1.25 -16.58
N LEU A 86 3.59 1.25 -15.75
CA LEU A 86 4.88 1.82 -16.12
C LEU A 86 5.54 1.04 -17.26
N GLU A 87 5.48 -0.30 -17.21
CA GLU A 87 6.00 -1.19 -18.25
C GLU A 87 5.25 -1.00 -19.60
N LEU A 88 3.93 -0.82 -19.55
CA LEU A 88 3.10 -0.61 -20.74
C LEU A 88 3.04 0.87 -21.19
N GLY A 89 3.75 1.79 -20.52
CA GLY A 89 3.75 3.22 -20.84
C GLY A 89 2.38 3.90 -20.70
N VAL A 90 1.41 3.29 -20.02
CA VAL A 90 0.05 3.82 -19.86
C VAL A 90 0.03 4.76 -18.65
N ILE A 91 0.48 5.99 -18.83
CA ILE A 91 0.23 7.08 -17.88
C ILE A 91 -1.21 7.56 -18.10
N LYS A 92 -2.16 7.09 -17.28
CA LYS A 92 -3.51 7.66 -17.25
C LYS A 92 -3.52 8.85 -16.28
N GLY A 93 -3.14 10.02 -16.80
CA GLY A 93 -3.55 11.32 -16.25
C GLY A 93 -2.51 12.11 -15.44
N SER A 94 -1.51 12.67 -16.12
CA SER A 94 -0.98 14.01 -15.82
C SER A 94 -0.28 14.58 -17.05
N ASP A 95 -1.02 15.37 -17.83
CA ASP A 95 -0.55 16.26 -18.90
C ASP A 95 0.24 15.64 -20.08
N PRO A 96 0.18 16.25 -21.29
CA PRO A 96 0.87 15.73 -22.47
C PRO A 96 2.37 16.01 -22.35
N LYS A 97 3.10 15.14 -21.68
CA LYS A 97 4.53 14.98 -21.88
C LYS A 97 4.82 13.54 -22.19
N ILE A 98 5.00 13.30 -23.49
CA ILE A 98 5.70 12.19 -24.09
C ILE A 98 6.94 11.90 -23.24
N GLY A 99 6.80 10.95 -22.33
CA GLY A 99 7.88 10.37 -21.55
C GLY A 99 8.21 9.01 -22.12
N LEU A 100 8.50 8.97 -23.43
CA LEU A 100 9.46 7.99 -23.91
C LEU A 100 10.75 8.34 -23.20
N ASP A 101 11.24 7.41 -22.40
CA ASP A 101 12.59 7.40 -21.84
C ASP A 101 13.62 7.40 -22.97
N THR A 102 13.79 8.59 -23.54
CA THR A 102 15.00 9.11 -24.16
C THR A 102 15.11 10.50 -23.58
N GLY A 103 16.08 10.74 -22.69
CA GLY A 103 16.26 11.99 -21.94
C GLY A 103 15.80 13.22 -22.71
N GLY A 104 14.61 13.72 -22.35
CA GLY A 104 13.78 14.56 -23.21
C GLY A 104 14.45 15.85 -23.64
N PHE A 105 15.06 15.82 -24.82
CA PHE A 105 15.53 17.01 -25.50
C PHE A 105 14.31 17.81 -25.98
N ASP A 106 13.90 18.79 -25.16
CA ASP A 106 12.78 19.67 -25.45
C ASP A 106 13.19 20.68 -26.53
N VAL A 107 12.96 20.30 -27.79
CA VAL A 107 13.27 21.10 -28.98
C VAL A 107 12.71 22.52 -28.82
N SER A 108 11.47 22.68 -28.36
CA SER A 108 10.79 23.98 -28.19
C SER A 108 11.50 24.92 -27.22
N LYS A 109 12.23 24.39 -26.23
CA LYS A 109 13.07 25.21 -25.34
C LYS A 109 14.38 25.63 -25.99
N HIS A 110 14.96 24.75 -26.81
CA HIS A 110 16.26 24.95 -27.44
C HIS A 110 16.19 25.82 -28.70
N VAL A 111 15.05 25.82 -29.41
CA VAL A 111 14.77 26.69 -30.56
C VAL A 111 15.01 28.16 -30.23
N LYS A 112 14.70 28.60 -29.00
CA LYS A 112 14.89 29.98 -28.56
C LYS A 112 16.36 30.40 -28.44
N PHE A 113 17.27 29.43 -28.30
CA PHE A 113 18.71 29.67 -28.24
C PHE A 113 19.37 29.64 -29.61
N VAL A 114 18.68 29.14 -30.63
CA VAL A 114 19.14 29.22 -32.00
C VAL A 114 18.95 30.66 -32.47
N SER A 115 20.06 31.34 -32.78
CA SER A 115 20.08 32.67 -33.39
C SER A 115 19.16 32.69 -34.62
N LYS A 116 18.53 33.82 -34.96
CA LYS A 116 17.63 33.89 -36.13
C LYS A 116 18.43 33.66 -37.43
N PHE A 117 17.87 32.86 -38.33
CA PHE A 117 18.46 32.63 -39.65
C PHE A 117 18.62 33.94 -40.42
N GLN A 118 19.83 34.17 -40.94
CA GLN A 118 20.13 35.31 -41.79
C GLN A 118 20.65 34.82 -43.14
N GLU A 119 19.88 35.07 -44.20
CA GLU A 119 20.19 34.64 -45.58
C GLU A 119 21.53 35.22 -46.09
N ASP A 120 21.96 36.37 -45.58
CA ASP A 120 23.19 37.05 -46.02
C ASP A 120 24.49 36.36 -45.57
N ASN A 121 24.46 35.45 -44.59
CA ASN A 121 25.65 34.78 -44.05
C ASN A 121 25.34 33.37 -43.50
N VAL A 122 24.84 32.49 -44.37
CA VAL A 122 24.46 31.11 -44.04
C VAL A 122 25.58 30.31 -43.35
N GLU A 123 26.82 30.46 -43.80
CA GLU A 123 27.97 29.72 -43.26
C GLU A 123 28.30 30.09 -41.81
N LYS A 124 28.14 31.37 -41.43
CA LYS A 124 28.35 31.80 -40.03
C LYS A 124 27.24 31.31 -39.10
N PHE A 125 26.03 31.17 -39.63
CA PHE A 125 24.88 30.64 -38.89
C PHE A 125 25.10 29.18 -38.51
N PHE A 126 25.48 28.32 -39.47
CA PHE A 126 25.71 26.89 -39.20
C PHE A 126 26.88 26.69 -38.23
N ASN A 127 28.01 27.37 -38.43
CA ASN A 127 29.13 27.32 -37.49
C ASN A 127 28.75 27.69 -36.04
N HIS A 128 27.85 28.68 -35.88
CA HIS A 128 27.36 29.06 -34.55
C HIS A 128 26.37 28.03 -33.99
N PHE A 129 25.50 27.49 -34.83
CA PHE A 129 24.54 26.44 -34.46
C PHE A 129 25.24 25.16 -34.01
N GLU A 130 26.21 24.66 -34.77
CA GLU A 130 26.99 23.46 -34.45
C GLU A 130 27.73 23.63 -33.13
N LYS A 131 28.35 24.80 -32.92
CA LYS A 131 29.03 25.13 -31.65
C LYS A 131 28.08 25.12 -30.46
N LEU A 132 26.85 25.63 -30.63
CA LEU A 132 25.82 25.57 -29.58
C LEU A 132 25.34 24.14 -29.35
N GLY A 133 25.13 23.37 -30.43
CA GLY A 133 24.73 21.97 -30.37
C GLY A 133 25.74 21.09 -29.64
N GLU A 134 27.02 21.29 -29.90
CA GLU A 134 28.10 20.59 -29.18
C GLU A 134 28.20 21.04 -27.72
N GLN A 135 28.16 22.36 -27.46
CA GLN A 135 28.30 22.90 -26.11
C GLN A 135 27.13 22.50 -25.20
N LEU A 136 25.91 22.44 -25.74
CA LEU A 136 24.69 22.06 -25.03
C LEU A 136 24.35 20.56 -25.17
N LYS A 137 25.22 19.79 -25.85
CA LYS A 137 25.08 18.35 -26.08
C LYS A 137 23.73 17.96 -26.68
N TRP A 138 23.30 18.68 -27.72
CA TRP A 138 22.06 18.39 -28.42
C TRP A 138 22.18 17.07 -29.20
N PRO A 139 21.19 16.18 -29.14
CA PRO A 139 21.19 14.95 -29.94
C PRO A 139 21.14 15.29 -31.42
N ARG A 140 22.05 14.71 -32.23
CA ARG A 140 22.18 14.96 -33.67
C ARG A 140 20.87 14.73 -34.43
N ASP A 141 20.08 13.73 -34.01
CA ASP A 141 18.74 13.42 -34.55
C ASP A 141 17.71 14.56 -34.40
N LYS A 142 18.01 15.58 -33.59
CA LYS A 142 17.14 16.75 -33.36
C LYS A 142 17.69 18.03 -33.99
N TRP A 143 18.91 18.01 -34.55
CA TRP A 143 19.52 19.18 -35.16
C TRP A 143 18.76 19.65 -36.40
N SER A 144 18.36 18.71 -37.26
CA SER A 144 17.51 18.97 -38.43
C SER A 144 16.21 19.67 -38.06
N ILE A 145 15.53 19.21 -37.01
CA ILE A 145 14.28 19.79 -36.50
C ILE A 145 14.51 21.22 -35.96
N LEU A 146 15.61 21.45 -35.23
CA LEU A 146 15.96 22.77 -34.71
C LEU A 146 16.26 23.77 -35.83
N ILE A 147 17.02 23.33 -36.83
CA ILE A 147 17.38 24.16 -37.99
C ILE A 147 16.15 24.48 -38.82
N GLN A 148 15.32 23.48 -39.13
CA GLN A 148 14.06 23.66 -39.84
C GLN A 148 13.15 24.67 -39.14
N SER A 149 13.06 24.62 -37.81
CA SER A 149 12.24 25.56 -37.04
C SER A 149 12.77 27.00 -37.06
N ASN A 150 14.04 27.20 -37.41
CA ASN A 150 14.69 28.50 -37.46
C ASN A 150 14.77 29.08 -38.88
N PHE A 151 14.65 28.24 -39.92
CA PHE A 151 14.50 28.73 -41.29
C PHE A 151 13.24 29.57 -41.45
N THR A 152 13.41 30.78 -41.98
CA THR A 152 12.32 31.73 -42.25
C THR A 152 12.38 32.16 -43.71
N GLY A 153 11.22 32.27 -44.38
CA GLY A 153 11.15 32.77 -45.76
C GLY A 153 11.46 31.70 -46.80
N LYS A 154 12.28 32.03 -47.81
CA LYS A 154 12.53 31.15 -48.97
C LYS A 154 13.24 29.85 -48.61
N ALA A 155 14.08 29.86 -47.57
CA ALA A 155 14.75 28.67 -47.06
C ALA A 155 13.76 27.61 -46.52
N GLN A 156 12.65 28.05 -45.91
CA GLN A 156 11.61 27.15 -45.41
C GLN A 156 10.83 26.48 -46.56
N GLU A 157 10.60 27.21 -47.65
CA GLU A 157 9.92 26.68 -48.85
C GLU A 157 10.78 25.63 -49.56
N VAL A 158 12.09 25.90 -49.73
CA VAL A 158 13.03 24.93 -50.32
C VAL A 158 13.16 23.68 -49.45
N TYR A 159 13.21 23.85 -48.12
CA TYR A 159 13.27 22.72 -47.17
C TYR A 159 11.97 21.91 -47.09
N SER A 160 10.84 22.48 -47.47
CA SER A 160 9.55 21.77 -47.51
C SER A 160 9.34 20.96 -48.81
N THR A 161 10.30 21.03 -49.74
CA THR A 161 10.22 20.36 -51.05
C THR A 161 10.74 18.91 -51.06
N PRO A 162 11.81 18.53 -50.34
CA PRO A 162 12.24 17.12 -50.27
C PRO A 162 11.38 16.27 -49.31
N SER A 163 11.29 14.98 -49.63
CA SER A 163 10.57 13.94 -48.88
C SER A 163 11.03 13.86 -47.42
N ILE A 164 10.08 13.62 -46.52
CA ILE A 164 10.25 13.59 -45.05
C ILE A 164 11.43 12.71 -44.57
N GLU A 165 11.90 11.74 -45.35
CA GLU A 165 13.03 10.86 -45.01
C GLU A 165 14.41 11.52 -45.14
N ASP A 166 14.62 12.46 -46.05
CA ASP A 166 15.91 13.18 -46.19
C ASP A 166 16.00 14.38 -45.23
N SER A 167 14.84 14.91 -44.80
CA SER A 167 14.71 16.01 -43.81
C SER A 167 15.12 15.63 -42.38
N MET A 168 15.37 14.35 -42.11
CA MET A 168 15.71 13.87 -40.77
C MET A 168 17.22 13.77 -40.52
N ASP A 169 18.06 13.82 -41.56
CA ASP A 169 19.50 13.63 -41.47
C ASP A 169 20.26 14.94 -41.70
N TYR A 170 20.96 15.44 -40.67
CA TYR A 170 21.72 16.70 -40.75
C TYR A 170 22.84 16.64 -41.80
N ASP A 171 23.40 15.45 -42.08
CA ASP A 171 24.49 15.31 -43.07
C ASP A 171 23.96 15.28 -44.53
N LYS A 172 22.64 15.31 -44.75
CA LYS A 172 21.99 15.31 -46.07
C LYS A 172 21.19 16.58 -46.39
N VAL A 173 21.07 17.49 -45.43
CA VAL A 173 20.29 18.73 -45.47
C VAL A 173 21.16 19.93 -45.84
#